data_AF-A0A8J1JTL3-F1
#
_entry.id   AF-A0A8J1JTL3-F1
#
_cell.length_a   1.000
_cell.length_b   1.000
_cell.length_c   1.000
_cell.angle_alpha   90.00
_cell.angle_beta   90.00
_cell.angle_gamma   90.00
#
_symmetry.space_group_name_H-M   'P 1'
#
loop_
_entity.id
_entity.type
_entity.pdbx_description
1 polymer ?
#
loop_
_entity_poly.entity_id
_entity_poly.type
_entity_poly.pdbx_seq_one_letter_code
_entity_poly.pdbx_strand_id
1 'polypeptide(L)'
;MKQGESHLQICIETLQTGCPKLEVLRLLNLVWSPKSGGCRASESRGFEHLQELCLATSSYSFVSDSVCQRLLCDSSHLKILDLRGCYRVTPHGICQLPCVDLERLYLGIYCSTKNLALPRTGCTLIARRWQHSLQELDITAQNYKEEDLAQALSILSTGGSRLRSLNLAGTKIMAPALRELLSGCPALSHLDLSSCRYLPRGMKHVYRGEADIRQCLGGLTQDLDTD
;
A
#
# COMPACT_ATOMS: atom_id res chain seq x y z
N MET A 1 -27.82 11.93 -7.77
CA MET A 1 -28.14 11.21 -6.51
C MET A 1 -28.49 12.26 -5.48
N LYS A 2 -29.66 12.12 -4.82
CA LYS A 2 -30.26 13.12 -3.92
C LYS A 2 -29.52 13.20 -2.58
N GLN A 3 -29.61 14.38 -1.97
CA GLN A 3 -29.16 14.84 -0.65
C GLN A 3 -29.30 13.79 0.48
N GLY A 4 -28.31 13.73 1.39
CA GLY A 4 -28.56 13.26 2.76
C GLY A 4 -27.50 12.43 3.49
N GLU A 5 -26.39 12.00 2.88
CA GLU A 5 -25.37 11.29 3.66
C GLU A 5 -24.55 12.29 4.48
N SER A 6 -24.93 12.42 5.75
CA SER A 6 -24.13 13.04 6.79
C SER A 6 -22.84 12.23 6.96
N HIS A 7 -21.85 12.51 6.13
CA HIS A 7 -20.53 11.94 6.28
C HIS A 7 -19.82 12.61 7.47
N LEU A 8 -19.04 11.84 8.21
CA LEU A 8 -18.37 12.31 9.41
C LEU A 8 -17.39 13.43 9.06
N GLN A 9 -17.47 14.56 9.74
CA GLN A 9 -16.49 15.63 9.57
C GLN A 9 -15.53 15.66 10.74
N ILE A 10 -14.25 15.41 10.47
CA ILE A 10 -13.20 15.34 11.50
C ILE A 10 -12.35 16.60 11.45
N CYS A 11 -12.21 17.29 12.58
CA CYS A 11 -11.20 18.33 12.75
C CYS A 11 -9.89 17.65 13.17
N ILE A 12 -8.95 17.52 12.23
CA ILE A 12 -7.68 16.81 12.45
C ILE A 12 -6.90 17.44 13.60
N GLU A 13 -6.85 18.78 13.63
CA GLU A 13 -6.08 19.54 14.60
C GLU A 13 -6.66 19.43 16.03
N THR A 14 -7.98 19.30 16.14
CA THR A 14 -8.62 19.02 17.44
C THR A 14 -8.34 17.61 17.92
N LEU A 15 -8.28 16.64 17.00
CA LEU A 15 -7.91 15.26 17.35
C LEU A 15 -6.44 15.17 17.78
N GLN A 16 -5.55 15.87 17.09
CA GLN A 16 -4.13 15.95 17.43
C GLN A 16 -3.89 16.55 18.82
N THR A 17 -4.52 17.69 19.12
CA THR A 17 -4.39 18.35 20.44
C THR A 17 -5.11 17.59 21.55
N GLY A 18 -6.24 16.94 21.26
CA GLY A 18 -6.99 16.15 22.23
C GLY A 18 -6.37 14.79 22.53
N CYS A 19 -5.57 14.22 21.61
CA CYS A 19 -4.99 12.89 21.74
C CYS A 19 -3.49 12.88 21.39
N PRO A 20 -2.62 13.57 22.17
CA PRO A 20 -1.19 13.69 21.84
C PRO A 20 -0.40 12.38 21.95
N LYS A 21 -0.89 11.40 22.73
CA LYS A 21 -0.27 10.08 22.92
C LYS A 21 -0.90 8.99 22.04
N LEU A 22 -1.59 9.36 20.97
CA LEU A 22 -2.30 8.41 20.13
C LEU A 22 -1.30 7.52 19.37
N GLU A 23 -1.30 6.23 19.65
CA GLU A 23 -0.45 5.24 18.96
C GLU A 23 -1.16 4.57 17.79
N VAL A 24 -2.49 4.43 17.87
CA VAL A 24 -3.29 3.70 16.88
C VAL A 24 -4.53 4.52 16.53
N LEU A 25 -4.69 4.85 15.24
CA LEU A 25 -5.89 5.49 14.70
C LEU A 25 -6.48 4.62 13.59
N ARG A 26 -7.69 4.09 13.83
CA ARG A 26 -8.42 3.28 12.84
C ARG A 26 -9.76 3.92 12.52
N LEU A 27 -9.92 4.36 11.28
CA LEU A 27 -11.14 4.90 10.70
C LEU A 27 -11.65 3.99 9.57
N LEU A 28 -11.63 2.68 9.81
CA LEU A 28 -11.98 1.64 8.85
C LEU A 28 -13.45 1.75 8.41
N ASN A 29 -13.69 1.72 7.10
CA ASN A 29 -15.02 1.78 6.46
C ASN A 29 -15.86 3.01 6.83
N LEU A 30 -15.20 4.10 7.25
CA LEU A 30 -15.86 5.37 7.51
C LEU A 30 -15.78 6.28 6.28
N VAL A 31 -16.92 6.83 5.87
CA VAL A 31 -16.95 7.96 4.94
C VAL A 31 -16.83 9.24 5.76
N TRP A 32 -15.66 9.88 5.68
CA TRP A 32 -15.37 11.09 6.44
C TRP A 32 -14.61 12.11 5.59
N SER A 33 -14.71 13.39 5.96
CA SER A 33 -13.96 14.47 5.34
C SER A 33 -13.26 15.33 6.40
N PRO A 34 -12.07 15.88 6.10
CA PRO A 34 -11.43 16.82 6.99
C PRO A 34 -12.25 18.11 7.03
N LYS A 35 -12.51 18.64 8.23
CA LYS A 35 -13.05 19.99 8.35
C LYS A 35 -12.04 20.98 7.77
N SER A 36 -12.53 21.91 6.94
CA SER A 36 -11.76 23.06 6.48
C SER A 36 -11.39 23.89 7.70
N GLY A 37 -10.12 23.84 8.11
CA GLY A 37 -9.65 24.60 9.27
C GLY A 37 -9.76 26.09 9.00
N GLY A 38 -10.51 26.83 9.81
CA GLY A 38 -10.39 28.28 9.85
C GLY A 38 -9.01 28.64 10.41
N CYS A 39 -8.15 29.25 9.59
CA CYS A 39 -6.96 30.06 9.93
C CYS A 39 -6.15 29.72 11.22
N ARG A 40 -6.02 28.46 11.63
CA ARG A 40 -5.18 28.04 12.78
C ARG A 40 -4.17 26.94 12.42
N ALA A 41 -3.84 26.82 11.13
CA ALA A 41 -2.87 25.85 10.60
C ALA A 41 -1.40 26.11 11.03
N SER A 42 -1.14 27.11 11.86
CA SER A 42 0.22 27.49 12.27
C SER A 42 0.76 26.75 13.51
N GLU A 43 -0.06 25.94 14.21
CA GLU A 43 0.34 25.25 15.45
C GLU A 43 -0.04 23.75 15.47
N SER A 44 -0.44 23.16 14.35
CA SER A 44 -0.80 21.73 14.33
C SER A 44 0.46 20.88 14.47
N ARG A 45 0.66 20.30 15.66
CA ARG A 45 1.57 19.16 15.85
C ARG A 45 0.88 17.91 15.30
N GLY A 46 1.58 17.13 14.50
CA GLY A 46 1.15 15.82 14.05
C GLY A 46 1.01 14.83 15.21
N PHE A 47 0.66 13.58 14.90
CA PHE A 47 0.67 12.52 15.91
C PHE A 47 2.09 11.95 16.06
N GLU A 48 2.86 12.47 17.01
CA GLU A 48 4.27 12.08 17.24
C GLU A 48 4.42 10.59 17.57
N HIS A 49 3.50 10.01 18.35
CA HIS A 49 3.57 8.62 18.81
C HIS A 49 2.82 7.62 17.93
N LEU A 50 2.28 8.05 16.78
CA LEU A 50 1.44 7.19 15.95
C LEU A 50 2.27 6.07 15.31
N GLN A 51 1.88 4.83 15.58
CA GLN A 51 2.49 3.61 15.05
C GLN A 51 1.60 2.97 13.97
N GLU A 52 0.28 3.14 14.08
CA GLU A 52 -0.68 2.58 13.14
C GLU A 52 -1.74 3.59 12.71
N LEU A 53 -1.87 3.75 11.39
CA LEU A 53 -2.97 4.47 10.76
C LEU A 53 -3.71 3.55 9.79
N CYS A 54 -5.00 3.39 10.00
CA CYS A 54 -5.89 2.71 9.06
C CYS A 54 -7.02 3.64 8.63
N LEU A 55 -7.06 3.96 7.35
CA LEU A 55 -8.11 4.74 6.67
C LEU A 55 -8.79 3.91 5.58
N ALA A 56 -8.66 2.58 5.64
CA ALA A 56 -9.20 1.68 4.63
C ALA A 56 -10.72 1.85 4.47
N THR A 57 -11.18 1.82 3.23
CA THR A 57 -12.60 1.93 2.91
C THR A 57 -12.96 1.19 1.64
N SER A 58 -14.16 0.60 1.59
CA SER A 58 -14.76 0.08 0.36
C SER A 58 -15.65 1.10 -0.36
N SER A 59 -15.83 2.28 0.23
CA SER A 59 -16.71 3.36 -0.23
C SER A 59 -15.90 4.53 -0.82
N TYR A 60 -16.58 5.64 -1.13
CA TYR A 60 -15.91 6.87 -1.57
C TYR A 60 -14.93 7.39 -0.50
N SER A 61 -13.72 7.77 -0.91
CA SER A 61 -12.70 8.32 -0.01
C SER A 61 -12.44 9.80 -0.31
N PHE A 62 -12.56 10.65 0.71
CA PHE A 62 -12.11 12.04 0.66
C PHE A 62 -10.62 12.20 0.98
N VAL A 63 -9.95 11.13 1.40
CA VAL A 63 -8.53 11.15 1.81
C VAL A 63 -7.65 11.35 0.59
N SER A 64 -6.88 12.44 0.57
CA SER A 64 -5.89 12.79 -0.45
C SER A 64 -4.51 12.98 0.18
N ASP A 65 -3.49 13.18 -0.65
CA ASP A 65 -2.11 13.45 -0.20
C ASP A 65 -2.03 14.54 0.87
N SER A 66 -2.77 15.64 0.70
CA SER A 66 -2.85 16.74 1.67
C SER A 66 -3.46 16.32 3.02
N VAL A 67 -4.40 15.38 3.02
CA VAL A 67 -5.01 14.85 4.25
C VAL A 67 -4.02 13.94 4.96
N CYS A 68 -3.32 13.07 4.23
CA CYS A 68 -2.26 12.24 4.77
C CYS A 68 -1.13 13.09 5.37
N GLN A 69 -0.68 14.14 4.67
CA GLN A 69 0.32 15.09 5.16
C GLN A 69 -0.15 15.78 6.45
N ARG A 70 -1.40 16.26 6.51
CA ARG A 70 -1.95 16.88 7.73
C ARG A 70 -2.02 15.91 8.91
N LEU A 71 -2.39 14.65 8.68
CA LEU A 71 -2.48 13.65 9.75
C LEU A 71 -1.10 13.24 10.25
N LEU A 72 -0.14 13.05 9.33
CA LEU A 72 1.10 12.33 9.58
C LEU A 72 2.34 13.22 9.64
N CYS A 73 2.24 14.54 9.60
CA CYS A 73 3.39 15.47 9.47
C CYS A 73 4.50 15.26 10.51
N ASP A 74 4.19 14.75 11.71
CA ASP A 74 5.16 14.42 12.77
C ASP A 74 5.20 12.93 13.13
N SER A 75 4.56 12.06 12.35
CA SER A 75 4.44 10.61 12.63
C SER A 75 5.65 9.82 12.11
N SER A 76 6.83 10.12 12.64
CA SER A 76 8.09 9.44 12.26
C SER A 76 8.14 7.96 12.68
N HIS A 77 7.40 7.60 13.74
CA HIS A 77 7.33 6.24 14.30
C HIS A 77 6.30 5.32 13.63
N LEU A 78 5.62 5.77 12.58
CA LEU A 78 4.57 5.01 11.92
C LEU A 78 5.13 3.71 11.31
N LYS A 79 4.56 2.58 11.70
CA LYS A 79 4.91 1.23 11.24
C LYS A 79 3.90 0.64 10.28
N ILE A 80 2.64 1.02 10.41
CA ILE A 80 1.52 0.45 9.65
C ILE A 80 0.73 1.59 9.03
N LEU A 81 0.61 1.54 7.71
CA LEU A 81 -0.19 2.49 6.94
C LEU A 81 -1.14 1.72 6.03
N ASP A 82 -2.42 1.76 6.37
CA ASP A 82 -3.49 1.14 5.59
C ASP A 82 -4.37 2.20 4.94
N LEU A 83 -4.24 2.32 3.62
CA LEU A 83 -4.92 3.26 2.77
C LEU A 83 -5.73 2.55 1.67
N ARG A 84 -6.15 1.30 1.92
CA ARG A 84 -6.98 0.55 0.96
C ARG A 84 -8.23 1.35 0.55
N GLY A 85 -8.50 1.42 -0.74
CA GLY A 85 -9.58 2.23 -1.30
C GLY A 85 -9.39 3.75 -1.27
N CYS A 86 -8.28 4.29 -0.72
CA CYS A 86 -7.95 5.72 -0.79
C CYS A 86 -7.32 6.08 -2.14
N TYR A 87 -8.06 5.94 -3.23
CA TYR A 87 -7.58 6.11 -4.61
C TYR A 87 -7.11 7.53 -4.99
N ARG A 88 -7.35 8.54 -4.14
CA ARG A 88 -6.86 9.92 -4.36
C ARG A 88 -5.47 10.14 -3.76
N VAL A 89 -4.95 9.16 -3.03
CA VAL A 89 -3.60 9.20 -2.48
C VAL A 89 -2.63 8.65 -3.54
N THR A 90 -1.57 9.42 -3.81
CA THR A 90 -0.59 9.10 -4.85
C THR A 90 0.69 8.52 -4.26
N PRO A 91 1.45 7.72 -5.01
CA PRO A 91 2.77 7.26 -4.58
C PRO A 91 3.71 8.40 -4.21
N HIS A 92 3.64 9.53 -4.92
CA HIS A 92 4.46 10.71 -4.62
C HIS A 92 4.10 11.31 -3.26
N GLY A 93 2.81 11.53 -2.99
CA GLY A 93 2.35 12.06 -1.71
C GLY A 93 2.67 11.14 -0.53
N ILE A 94 2.57 9.82 -0.72
CA ILE A 94 2.94 8.80 0.27
C ILE A 94 4.45 8.84 0.56
N CYS A 95 5.31 9.00 -0.47
CA CYS A 95 6.76 9.05 -0.27
C CYS A 95 7.25 10.33 0.41
N GLN A 96 6.44 11.39 0.42
CA GLN A 96 6.71 12.64 1.13
C GLN A 96 6.40 12.57 2.64
N LEU A 97 5.80 11.47 3.11
CA LEU A 97 5.49 11.31 4.53
C LEU A 97 6.78 11.11 5.37
N PRO A 98 6.80 11.57 6.63
CA PRO A 98 7.99 11.51 7.48
C PRO A 98 8.33 10.10 7.97
N CYS A 99 7.45 9.11 7.76
CA CYS A 99 7.67 7.73 8.19
C CYS A 99 8.80 7.07 7.38
N VAL A 100 9.91 6.79 8.05
CA VAL A 100 11.14 6.22 7.43
C VAL A 100 11.20 4.71 7.50
N ASP A 101 10.62 4.10 8.54
CA ASP A 101 10.74 2.67 8.83
C ASP A 101 9.38 1.95 8.78
N LEU A 102 8.62 2.20 7.72
CA LEU A 102 7.31 1.61 7.52
C LEU A 102 7.43 0.10 7.25
N GLU A 103 6.72 -0.71 8.03
CA GLU A 103 6.80 -2.17 7.96
C GLU A 103 5.66 -2.76 7.15
N ARG A 104 4.47 -2.14 7.19
CA ARG A 104 3.26 -2.63 6.54
C ARG A 104 2.56 -1.51 5.79
N LEU A 105 2.40 -1.71 4.49
CA LEU A 105 1.77 -0.74 3.59
C LEU A 105 0.66 -1.42 2.77
N TYR A 106 -0.58 -0.95 2.95
CA TYR A 106 -1.72 -1.47 2.23
C TYR A 106 -2.36 -0.39 1.34
N LEU A 107 -2.29 -0.60 0.03
CA LEU A 107 -2.76 0.33 -1.01
C LEU A 107 -3.80 -0.32 -1.95
N GLY A 108 -4.30 -1.51 -1.62
CA GLY A 108 -5.23 -2.24 -2.46
C GLY A 108 -6.49 -1.45 -2.83
N ILE A 109 -6.93 -1.58 -4.08
CA ILE A 109 -8.13 -0.92 -4.61
C ILE A 109 -9.24 -1.96 -4.78
N TYR A 110 -10.25 -1.90 -3.91
CA TYR A 110 -11.36 -2.86 -3.88
C TYR A 110 -12.69 -2.26 -4.41
N CYS A 111 -12.68 -0.97 -4.78
CA CYS A 111 -13.82 -0.26 -5.35
C CYS A 111 -13.75 -0.19 -6.88
N SER A 112 -14.87 0.15 -7.54
CA SER A 112 -14.93 0.22 -9.01
C SER A 112 -13.92 1.24 -9.58
N THR A 113 -13.02 0.77 -10.45
CA THR A 113 -11.94 1.57 -11.05
C THR A 113 -12.29 2.20 -12.39
N LYS A 114 -13.50 1.95 -12.94
CA LYS A 114 -13.87 2.29 -14.32
C LYS A 114 -13.73 3.78 -14.67
N ASN A 115 -13.76 4.66 -13.69
CA ASN A 115 -13.63 6.12 -13.86
C ASN A 115 -12.48 6.73 -13.04
N LEU A 116 -11.59 5.91 -12.46
CA LEU A 116 -10.49 6.39 -11.62
C LEU A 116 -9.21 6.50 -12.44
N ALA A 117 -8.62 7.70 -12.47
CA ALA A 117 -7.30 7.92 -13.02
C ALA A 117 -6.23 7.43 -12.02
N LEU A 118 -6.02 6.11 -11.97
CA LEU A 118 -5.01 5.53 -11.10
C LEU A 118 -3.58 5.80 -11.61
N PRO A 119 -2.61 6.02 -10.71
CA PRO A 119 -1.21 6.16 -11.08
C PRO A 119 -0.72 4.95 -11.89
N ARG A 120 0.00 5.23 -12.97
CA ARG A 120 0.64 4.20 -13.81
C ARG A 120 2.11 3.98 -13.47
N THR A 121 2.68 4.84 -12.64
CA THR A 121 4.07 4.81 -12.17
C THR A 121 4.11 5.18 -10.69
N GLY A 122 5.22 4.87 -10.02
CA GLY A 122 5.48 5.24 -8.63
C GLY A 122 5.59 4.06 -7.68
N CYS A 123 5.36 2.83 -8.15
CA CYS A 123 5.65 1.62 -7.37
C CYS A 123 7.15 1.58 -7.02
N THR A 124 8.01 1.97 -7.97
CA THR A 124 9.46 2.09 -7.75
C THR A 124 9.81 3.08 -6.63
N LEU A 125 9.05 4.17 -6.50
CA LEU A 125 9.29 5.17 -5.44
C LEU A 125 8.99 4.56 -4.06
N ILE A 126 7.87 3.85 -3.95
CA ILE A 126 7.47 3.14 -2.72
C ILE A 126 8.54 2.11 -2.34
N ALA A 127 8.98 1.30 -3.30
CA ALA A 127 10.02 0.31 -3.09
C ALA A 127 11.33 0.93 -2.59
N ARG A 128 11.83 1.98 -3.26
CA ARG A 128 13.07 2.68 -2.85
C ARG A 128 12.96 3.30 -1.47
N ARG A 129 11.77 3.79 -1.10
CA ARG A 129 11.55 4.47 0.17
C ARG A 129 11.66 3.53 1.37
N TRP A 130 11.16 2.29 1.24
CA TRP A 130 11.03 1.36 2.36
C TRP A 130 11.66 -0.03 2.14
N GLN A 131 12.52 -0.20 1.14
CA GLN A 131 13.21 -1.47 0.87
C GLN A 131 13.88 -2.10 2.11
N HIS A 132 14.32 -1.29 3.06
CA HIS A 132 15.05 -1.73 4.26
C HIS A 132 14.15 -2.17 5.41
N SER A 133 12.87 -1.81 5.40
CA SER A 133 11.94 -1.99 6.53
C SER A 133 10.67 -2.76 6.18
N LEU A 134 10.24 -2.75 4.91
CA LEU A 134 8.97 -3.29 4.48
C LEU A 134 8.91 -4.82 4.65
N GLN A 135 7.88 -5.27 5.36
CA GLN A 135 7.57 -6.68 5.62
C GLN A 135 6.29 -7.12 4.93
N GLU A 136 5.31 -6.22 4.79
CA GLU A 136 4.06 -6.50 4.09
C GLU A 136 3.71 -5.38 3.12
N LEU A 137 3.36 -5.77 1.90
CA LEU A 137 2.92 -4.86 0.85
C LEU A 137 1.66 -5.39 0.15
N ASP A 138 0.60 -4.59 0.13
CA ASP A 138 -0.60 -4.85 -0.68
C ASP A 138 -0.76 -3.75 -1.73
N ILE A 139 -0.64 -4.13 -3.00
CA ILE A 139 -0.88 -3.26 -4.16
C ILE A 139 -1.98 -3.84 -5.06
N THR A 140 -2.94 -4.56 -4.47
CA THR A 140 -4.08 -5.17 -5.17
C THR A 140 -4.74 -4.18 -6.12
N ALA A 141 -4.97 -4.62 -7.36
CA ALA A 141 -5.64 -3.89 -8.43
C ALA A 141 -5.04 -2.50 -8.76
N GLN A 142 -3.82 -2.21 -8.31
CA GLN A 142 -3.08 -1.03 -8.76
C GLN A 142 -2.72 -1.16 -10.25
N ASN A 143 -2.71 -0.04 -10.98
CA ASN A 143 -2.57 0.00 -12.43
C ASN A 143 -1.15 0.40 -12.90
N TYR A 144 -0.13 0.06 -12.11
CA TYR A 144 1.26 0.29 -12.48
C TYR A 144 1.61 -0.38 -13.81
N LYS A 145 2.52 0.26 -14.56
CA LYS A 145 3.11 -0.34 -15.76
C LYS A 145 3.98 -1.53 -15.39
N GLU A 146 4.15 -2.44 -16.35
CA GLU A 146 4.94 -3.66 -16.19
C GLU A 146 6.39 -3.33 -15.82
N GLU A 147 6.98 -2.30 -16.43
CA GLU A 147 8.36 -1.90 -16.19
C GLU A 147 8.56 -1.30 -14.79
N ASP A 148 7.62 -0.45 -14.34
CA ASP A 148 7.67 0.17 -12.99
C ASP A 148 7.42 -0.88 -11.90
N LEU A 149 6.53 -1.84 -12.14
CA LEU A 149 6.29 -2.93 -11.21
C LEU A 149 7.49 -3.87 -11.13
N ALA A 150 8.06 -4.28 -12.26
CA ALA A 150 9.25 -5.12 -12.30
C ALA A 150 10.44 -4.47 -11.57
N GLN A 151 10.69 -3.19 -11.83
CA GLN A 151 11.75 -2.45 -11.17
C GLN A 151 11.51 -2.33 -9.66
N ALA A 152 10.27 -2.08 -9.23
CA ALA A 152 9.93 -2.02 -7.81
C ALA A 152 10.19 -3.37 -7.10
N LEU A 153 9.81 -4.49 -7.73
CA LEU A 153 10.03 -5.81 -7.15
C LEU A 153 11.50 -6.20 -7.08
N SER A 154 12.28 -5.89 -8.13
CA SER A 154 13.74 -6.08 -8.14
C SER A 154 14.42 -5.35 -6.96
N ILE A 155 13.99 -4.12 -6.67
CA ILE A 155 14.48 -3.34 -5.53
C ILE A 155 14.11 -4.01 -4.19
N LEU A 156 12.87 -4.46 -4.05
CA LEU A 156 12.38 -5.16 -2.86
C LEU A 156 13.01 -6.55 -2.65
N SER A 157 13.61 -7.13 -3.69
CA SER A 157 14.28 -8.43 -3.64
C SER A 157 15.79 -8.37 -3.47
N THR A 158 16.35 -7.18 -3.20
CA THR A 158 17.79 -7.04 -2.94
C THR A 158 18.20 -7.71 -1.61
N GLY A 159 19.45 -8.20 -1.56
CA GLY A 159 19.98 -9.04 -0.48
C GLY A 159 19.86 -8.37 0.90
N GLY A 160 18.88 -8.81 1.69
CA GLY A 160 18.47 -8.16 2.94
C GLY A 160 16.97 -7.89 3.03
N SER A 161 16.19 -8.27 2.01
CA SER A 161 14.73 -8.15 2.01
C SER A 161 14.10 -8.75 3.28
N ARG A 162 13.19 -7.97 3.89
CA ARG A 162 12.40 -8.38 5.05
C ARG A 162 10.98 -8.78 4.68
N LEU A 163 10.68 -8.86 3.39
CA LEU A 163 9.34 -9.10 2.89
C LEU A 163 8.85 -10.50 3.27
N ARG A 164 7.69 -10.54 3.94
CA ARG A 164 7.02 -11.76 4.41
C ARG A 164 5.68 -11.97 3.72
N SER A 165 5.01 -10.90 3.34
CA SER A 165 3.69 -10.90 2.71
C SER A 165 3.63 -9.94 1.54
N LEU A 166 3.16 -10.42 0.40
CA LEU A 166 2.98 -9.60 -0.79
C LEU A 166 1.65 -9.93 -1.47
N ASN A 167 0.82 -8.92 -1.66
CA ASN A 167 -0.40 -9.05 -2.45
C ASN A 167 -0.27 -8.29 -3.77
N LEU A 168 -0.21 -9.04 -4.87
CA LEU A 168 -0.13 -8.56 -6.25
C LEU A 168 -1.43 -8.80 -7.02
N ALA A 169 -2.51 -9.18 -6.35
CA ALA A 169 -3.73 -9.60 -7.02
C ALA A 169 -4.24 -8.52 -7.99
N GLY A 170 -4.62 -8.94 -9.21
CA GLY A 170 -5.13 -8.03 -10.25
C GLY A 170 -4.10 -7.03 -10.81
N THR A 171 -2.81 -7.18 -10.52
CA THR A 171 -1.75 -6.36 -11.12
C THR A 171 -1.29 -6.94 -12.47
N LYS A 172 -0.34 -6.24 -13.11
CA LYS A 172 0.26 -6.63 -14.40
C LYS A 172 1.61 -7.33 -14.23
N ILE A 173 1.81 -8.05 -13.12
CA ILE A 173 3.07 -8.76 -12.89
C ILE A 173 3.32 -9.84 -13.96
N MET A 174 4.57 -9.93 -14.40
CA MET A 174 5.05 -10.93 -15.35
C MET A 174 5.94 -11.98 -14.67
N ALA A 175 6.01 -13.16 -15.26
CA ALA A 175 6.79 -14.30 -14.76
C ALA A 175 8.28 -13.98 -14.49
N PRO A 176 9.03 -13.25 -15.35
CA PRO A 176 10.44 -12.97 -15.09
C PRO A 176 10.68 -12.13 -13.83
N ALA A 177 9.87 -11.08 -13.63
CA ALA A 177 9.96 -10.22 -12.45
C ALA A 177 9.51 -10.95 -11.18
N LEU A 178 8.50 -11.82 -11.28
CA LEU A 178 8.07 -12.67 -10.18
C LEU A 178 9.18 -13.65 -9.75
N ARG A 179 9.86 -14.26 -10.71
CA ARG A 179 10.98 -15.18 -10.45
C ARG A 179 12.12 -14.47 -9.71
N GLU A 180 12.51 -13.29 -10.17
CA GLU A 180 13.55 -12.47 -9.53
C GLU A 180 13.16 -12.16 -8.07
N LEU A 181 11.93 -11.70 -7.85
CA LEU A 181 11.39 -11.42 -6.52
C LEU A 181 11.49 -12.65 -5.60
N LEU A 182 10.98 -13.79 -6.06
CA LEU A 182 10.95 -15.02 -5.26
C LEU A 182 12.36 -15.54 -4.94
N SER A 183 13.32 -15.32 -5.83
CA SER A 183 14.72 -15.70 -5.59
C SER A 183 15.41 -14.82 -4.54
N GLY A 184 15.03 -13.54 -4.44
CA GLY A 184 15.63 -12.58 -3.51
C GLY A 184 14.92 -12.43 -2.16
N CYS A 185 13.71 -12.99 -2.03
CA CYS A 185 12.88 -12.89 -0.82
C CYS A 185 12.63 -14.27 -0.17
N PRO A 186 13.64 -14.91 0.45
CA PRO A 186 13.51 -16.27 1.00
C PRO A 186 12.55 -16.37 2.19
N ALA A 187 12.31 -15.26 2.90
CA ALA A 187 11.40 -15.20 4.05
C ALA A 187 9.93 -14.96 3.66
N LEU A 188 9.62 -14.89 2.36
CA LEU A 188 8.25 -14.69 1.88
C LEU A 188 7.42 -15.93 2.19
N SER A 189 6.31 -15.73 2.90
CA SER A 189 5.39 -16.78 3.35
C SER A 189 3.94 -16.53 2.94
N HIS A 190 3.64 -15.37 2.37
CA HIS A 190 2.34 -15.09 1.78
C HIS A 190 2.52 -14.37 0.44
N LEU A 191 1.91 -14.92 -0.60
CA LEU A 191 1.89 -14.32 -1.92
C LEU A 191 0.52 -14.51 -2.58
N ASP A 192 -0.11 -13.41 -2.99
CA ASP A 192 -1.36 -13.46 -3.74
C ASP A 192 -1.13 -13.02 -5.20
N LEU A 193 -1.34 -13.96 -6.13
CA LEU A 193 -1.25 -13.76 -7.59
C LEU A 193 -2.63 -13.87 -8.28
N SER A 194 -3.71 -13.84 -7.51
CA SER A 194 -5.07 -13.98 -8.02
C SER A 194 -5.36 -12.90 -9.07
N SER A 195 -6.04 -13.27 -10.15
CA SER A 195 -6.43 -12.32 -11.21
C SER A 195 -5.26 -11.59 -11.92
N CYS A 196 -4.01 -12.06 -11.79
CA CYS A 196 -2.88 -11.54 -12.57
C CYS A 196 -2.97 -12.02 -14.03
N ARG A 197 -3.46 -11.15 -14.93
CA ARG A 197 -3.81 -11.54 -16.31
C ARG A 197 -2.62 -12.01 -17.16
N TYR A 198 -1.39 -11.57 -16.84
CA TYR A 198 -0.16 -11.89 -17.58
C TYR A 198 0.55 -13.16 -17.09
N LEU A 199 0.05 -13.79 -16.02
CA LEU A 199 0.58 -15.07 -15.55
C LEU A 199 -0.17 -16.26 -16.17
N PRO A 200 0.45 -17.46 -16.21
CA PRO A 200 -0.23 -18.71 -16.56
C PRO A 200 -1.43 -18.99 -15.64
N ARG A 201 -2.46 -19.68 -16.15
CA ARG A 201 -3.69 -19.96 -15.37
C ARG A 201 -3.41 -20.72 -14.07
N GLY A 202 -2.48 -21.67 -14.10
CA GLY A 202 -2.11 -22.49 -12.94
C GLY A 202 -1.50 -21.70 -11.78
N MET A 203 -1.00 -20.48 -12.02
CA MET A 203 -0.31 -19.66 -11.01
C MET A 203 -1.20 -18.62 -10.33
N LYS A 204 -2.46 -18.47 -10.75
CA LYS A 204 -3.33 -17.37 -10.31
C LYS A 204 -4.09 -17.71 -9.04
N HIS A 205 -3.37 -17.91 -7.94
CA HIS A 205 -3.97 -18.21 -6.65
C HIS A 205 -3.14 -17.63 -5.51
N VAL A 206 -3.62 -17.87 -4.29
CA VAL A 206 -2.96 -17.48 -3.05
C VAL A 206 -2.04 -18.60 -2.59
N TYR A 207 -0.76 -18.29 -2.42
CA TYR A 207 0.26 -19.18 -1.87
C TYR A 207 0.44 -18.88 -0.38
N ARG A 208 0.45 -19.92 0.46
CA ARG A 208 0.58 -19.78 1.91
C ARG A 208 1.66 -20.71 2.45
N GLY A 209 2.70 -20.11 3.02
CA GLY A 209 3.88 -20.80 3.51
C GLY A 209 5.01 -20.80 2.49
N GLU A 210 6.23 -20.94 3.01
CA GLU A 210 7.45 -20.92 2.19
C GLU A 210 7.52 -22.11 1.21
N ALA A 211 6.94 -23.26 1.55
CA ALA A 211 6.94 -24.45 0.71
C ALA A 211 6.16 -24.21 -0.61
N ASP A 212 4.94 -23.68 -0.49
CA ASP A 212 4.08 -23.32 -1.63
C ASP A 212 4.76 -22.29 -2.54
N ILE A 213 5.42 -21.30 -1.94
CA ILE A 213 6.14 -20.25 -2.67
C ILE A 213 7.38 -20.81 -3.38
N ARG A 214 8.12 -21.73 -2.74
CA ARG A 214 9.24 -22.43 -3.39
C ARG A 214 8.77 -23.31 -4.55
N GLN A 215 7.61 -23.95 -4.43
CA GLN A 215 7.01 -24.69 -5.54
C GLN A 215 6.60 -23.75 -6.69
N CYS A 216 6.05 -22.58 -6.38
CA CYS A 216 5.77 -21.53 -7.37
C CYS A 216 7.04 -21.13 -8.14
N LEU A 217 8.14 -20.88 -7.42
CA LEU A 217 9.43 -20.57 -8.02
C LEU A 217 9.94 -21.70 -8.92
N GLY A 218 9.82 -22.96 -8.48
CA GLY A 218 10.19 -24.13 -9.29
C GLY A 218 9.39 -24.23 -10.59
N GLY A 219 8.09 -23.95 -10.55
CA GLY A 219 7.24 -23.90 -11.75
C GLY A 219 7.67 -22.81 -12.73
N LEU A 220 8.06 -21.62 -12.24
CA LEU A 220 8.56 -20.52 -13.08
C LEU A 220 9.90 -20.84 -13.77
N THR A 221 10.68 -21.77 -13.22
CA THR A 221 11.97 -22.18 -13.82
C THR A 221 11.82 -23.28 -14.87
N GLN A 222 10.80 -24.14 -14.76
CA GLN A 222 10.60 -25.28 -15.67
C GLN A 222 10.00 -24.88 -17.02
N ASP A 223 9.18 -23.82 -17.06
CA ASP A 223 8.56 -23.34 -18.30
C ASP A 223 9.59 -22.81 -19.34
N LEU A 224 10.86 -22.63 -18.97
CA LEU A 224 11.94 -22.15 -19.86
C LEU A 224 12.75 -23.27 -20.54
N ASP A 225 12.65 -24.51 -20.07
CA ASP A 225 13.38 -25.65 -20.66
C ASP A 225 12.57 -26.35 -21.79
N THR A 226 11.42 -25.80 -22.17
CA THR A 226 10.49 -26.38 -23.15
C THR A 226 10.23 -25.55 -24.42
N ASP A 227 11.01 -24.49 -24.67
CA ASP A 227 10.99 -23.72 -25.94
C ASP A 227 12.31 -23.87 -26.73
#